data_AF-A0A9C7GBT7-F1
#
_entry.id   AF-A0A9C7GBT7-F1
#
_cell.length_a   1.000
_cell.length_b   1.000
_cell.length_c   1.000
_cell.angle_alpha   90.00
_cell.angle_beta   90.00
_cell.angle_gamma   90.00
#
_symmetry.space_group_name_H-M   'P 1'
#
loop_
_entity.id
_entity.type
_entity.pdbx_description
1 polymer ?
#
loop_
_entity_poly.entity_id
_entity_poly.type
_entity_poly.pdbx_seq_one_letter_code
_entity_poly.pdbx_strand_id
1 'polypeptide(L)'
;MVVSKLRWAEKKKADIKKKITQLKKDYGKAEDKSKRKKIRREIKKLQDSIPGLNRIIHQNSKDTVRDQKEESRREEVQKHQQEAELAKLIKQDLEKRKTKTIVSVQMKDNSEKSNKVCPSCGVPYNYSSGFSRCRCT
;
A
#
# COMPACT_ATOMS: atom_id res chain seq x y z
N MET A 1 -18.10 -18.69 12.88
CA MET A 1 -18.00 -20.17 12.75
C MET A 1 -16.57 -20.66 12.46
N VAL A 2 -15.74 -19.92 11.71
CA VAL A 2 -14.36 -20.31 11.33
C VAL A 2 -13.43 -20.49 12.54
N VAL A 3 -13.43 -19.54 13.48
CA VAL A 3 -12.64 -19.57 14.72
C VAL A 3 -12.93 -20.81 15.58
N SER A 4 -14.19 -21.25 15.62
CA SER A 4 -14.62 -22.43 16.37
C SER A 4 -14.08 -23.74 15.77
N LYS A 5 -14.01 -23.84 14.44
CA LYS A 5 -13.47 -25.01 13.73
C LYS A 5 -11.94 -25.09 13.84
N LEU A 6 -11.25 -23.95 13.75
CA LEU A 6 -9.80 -23.87 13.94
C LEU A 6 -9.40 -24.33 15.35
N ARG A 7 -10.00 -23.71 16.37
CA ARG A 7 -9.73 -24.04 17.78
C ARG A 7 -10.04 -25.50 18.12
N TRP A 8 -11.13 -26.05 17.55
CA TRP A 8 -11.45 -27.46 17.68
C TRP A 8 -10.38 -28.37 17.04
N ALA A 9 -9.94 -28.06 15.82
CA ALA A 9 -8.96 -28.87 15.10
C ALA A 9 -7.59 -28.86 15.79
N GLU A 10 -7.16 -27.73 16.32
CA GLU A 10 -5.94 -27.59 17.11
C GLU A 10 -6.00 -28.39 18.41
N LYS A 11 -7.11 -28.27 19.16
CA LYS A 11 -7.32 -29.04 20.39
C LYS A 11 -7.30 -30.55 20.11
N LYS A 12 -8.04 -30.98 19.08
CA LYS A 12 -8.10 -32.40 18.68
C LYS A 12 -6.74 -32.93 18.24
N LYS A 13 -5.95 -32.14 17.51
CA LYS A 13 -4.58 -32.49 17.12
C LYS A 13 -3.67 -32.64 18.35
N ALA A 14 -3.80 -31.75 19.33
CA ALA A 14 -3.05 -31.84 20.58
C ALA A 14 -3.42 -33.09 21.38
N ASP A 15 -4.71 -33.40 21.51
CA ASP A 15 -5.20 -34.59 22.21
C ASP A 15 -4.73 -35.89 21.54
N ILE A 16 -4.73 -35.95 20.20
CA ILE A 16 -4.21 -37.08 19.43
C ILE A 16 -2.71 -37.26 19.66
N LYS A 17 -1.92 -36.18 19.66
CA LYS A 17 -0.49 -36.24 19.96
C LYS A 17 -0.24 -36.78 21.37
N LYS A 18 -0.98 -36.29 22.38
CA LYS A 18 -0.92 -36.80 23.76
C LYS A 18 -1.22 -38.30 23.81
N LYS A 19 -2.30 -38.73 23.13
CA LYS A 19 -2.69 -40.14 23.08
C LYS A 19 -1.63 -41.02 22.39
N ILE A 20 -1.03 -40.56 21.29
CA ILE A 20 0.09 -41.26 20.64
C ILE A 20 1.28 -41.40 21.60
N THR A 21 1.63 -40.34 22.32
CA THR A 21 2.73 -40.38 23.31
C THR A 21 2.46 -41.41 24.41
N GLN A 22 1.21 -41.48 24.92
CA GLN A 22 0.84 -42.47 25.91
C GLN A 22 0.90 -43.89 25.34
N LEU A 23 0.35 -44.12 24.16
CA LEU A 23 0.40 -45.43 23.49
C LEU A 23 1.84 -45.87 23.20
N LYS A 24 2.77 -44.96 22.91
CA LYS A 24 4.19 -45.28 22.77
C LYS A 24 4.80 -45.76 24.09
N LYS A 25 4.42 -45.17 25.23
CA LYS A 25 4.84 -45.66 26.55
C LYS A 25 4.27 -47.05 26.83
N ASP A 26 2.99 -47.25 26.55
CA ASP A 26 2.31 -48.54 26.75
C ASP A 26 2.90 -49.63 25.83
N TYR A 27 3.33 -49.26 24.62
CA TYR A 27 4.04 -50.15 23.70
C TYR A 27 5.36 -50.66 24.29
N GLY A 28 6.10 -49.79 24.98
CA GLY A 28 7.36 -50.14 25.66
C GLY A 28 7.15 -51.06 26.87
N LYS A 29 6.03 -50.92 27.57
CA LYS A 29 5.68 -51.74 28.74
C LYS A 29 5.00 -53.07 28.39
N ALA A 30 4.41 -53.19 27.20
CA ALA A 30 3.74 -54.40 26.80
C ALA A 30 4.75 -55.52 26.54
N GLU A 31 4.63 -56.66 27.22
CA GLU A 31 5.44 -57.85 26.99
C GLU A 31 4.86 -58.69 25.83
N ASP A 32 3.53 -58.77 25.74
CA ASP A 32 2.84 -59.56 24.72
C ASP A 32 2.96 -58.96 23.31
N LYS A 33 3.40 -59.79 22.35
CA LYS A 33 3.45 -59.45 20.91
C LYS A 33 2.08 -59.03 20.36
N SER A 34 1.00 -59.67 20.81
CA SER A 34 -0.37 -59.33 20.39
C SER A 34 -0.79 -57.93 20.86
N LYS A 35 -0.49 -57.57 22.11
CA LYS A 35 -0.76 -56.23 22.68
C LYS A 35 0.04 -55.16 21.94
N ARG A 36 1.34 -55.39 21.69
CA ARG A 36 2.19 -54.51 20.88
C ARG A 36 1.63 -54.27 19.47
N LYS A 37 1.10 -55.31 18.82
CA LYS A 37 0.49 -55.20 17.48
C LYS A 37 -0.79 -54.35 17.50
N LYS A 38 -1.63 -54.49 18.53
CA LYS A 38 -2.83 -53.64 18.73
C LYS A 38 -2.45 -52.18 18.91
N ILE A 39 -1.51 -51.89 19.82
CA ILE A 39 -1.03 -50.53 20.10
C ILE A 39 -0.43 -49.89 18.85
N ARG A 40 0.39 -50.61 18.09
CA ARG A 40 0.98 -50.11 16.83
C ARG A 40 -0.09 -49.74 15.81
N ARG A 41 -1.14 -50.55 15.66
CA ARG A 41 -2.28 -50.25 14.77
C ARG A 41 -3.02 -48.99 15.22
N GLU A 42 -3.22 -48.82 16.52
CA GLU A 42 -3.90 -47.64 17.06
C GLU A 42 -3.07 -46.36 16.86
N ILE A 43 -1.76 -46.42 17.11
CA ILE A 43 -0.84 -45.31 16.81
C ILE A 43 -0.92 -44.93 15.32
N LYS A 44 -0.89 -45.92 14.42
CA LYS A 44 -0.99 -45.66 12.98
C LYS A 44 -2.30 -44.96 12.62
N LYS A 45 -3.44 -45.46 13.08
CA LYS A 45 -4.76 -44.82 12.86
C LYS A 45 -4.79 -43.37 13.35
N LEU A 46 -4.20 -43.10 14.51
CA LEU A 46 -4.12 -41.75 15.07
C LEU A 46 -3.21 -40.86 14.23
N GLN A 47 -2.07 -41.36 13.74
CA GLN A 47 -1.18 -40.63 12.84
C GLN A 47 -1.87 -40.30 11.50
N ASP A 48 -2.60 -41.25 10.93
CA ASP A 48 -3.34 -41.09 9.66
C ASP A 48 -4.45 -40.03 9.75
N SER A 49 -4.93 -39.71 10.95
CA SER A 49 -5.93 -38.66 11.17
C SER A 49 -5.36 -37.23 11.27
N ILE A 50 -4.03 -37.09 11.50
CA ILE A 50 -3.36 -35.78 11.63
C ILE A 50 -3.39 -34.95 10.33
N PRO A 51 -3.15 -35.54 9.13
CA PRO A 51 -3.22 -34.79 7.87
C PRO A 51 -4.57 -34.09 7.63
N GLY A 52 -5.68 -34.75 7.94
CA GLY A 52 -7.02 -34.15 7.82
C GLY A 52 -7.20 -32.94 8.74
N LEU A 53 -6.71 -33.03 9.98
CA LEU A 53 -6.72 -31.91 10.93
C LEU A 53 -5.80 -30.77 10.48
N ASN A 54 -4.62 -31.07 9.93
CA ASN A 54 -3.71 -30.06 9.38
C ASN A 54 -4.34 -29.31 8.21
N ARG A 55 -5.07 -29.99 7.33
CA ARG A 55 -5.79 -29.36 6.22
C ARG A 55 -6.85 -28.38 6.74
N ILE A 56 -7.62 -28.78 7.76
CA ILE A 56 -8.61 -27.90 8.40
C ILE A 56 -7.92 -26.70 9.05
N ILE A 57 -6.84 -26.92 9.80
CA ILE A 57 -6.06 -25.83 10.42
C ILE A 57 -5.57 -24.87 9.35
N HIS A 58 -4.91 -25.35 8.30
CA HIS A 58 -4.38 -24.51 7.23
C HIS A 58 -5.48 -23.75 6.47
N GLN A 59 -6.62 -24.39 6.18
CA GLN A 59 -7.75 -23.75 5.50
C GLN A 59 -8.39 -22.64 6.34
N ASN A 60 -8.41 -22.79 7.67
CA ASN A 60 -9.05 -21.84 8.58
C ASN A 60 -8.04 -20.90 9.25
N SER A 61 -6.72 -21.08 9.02
CA SER A 61 -5.65 -20.20 9.51
C SER A 61 -5.29 -19.07 8.54
N LYS A 62 -5.66 -19.19 7.26
CA LYS A 62 -5.68 -18.06 6.31
C LYS A 62 -6.88 -17.19 6.65
N ASP A 63 -6.69 -16.27 7.58
CA ASP A 63 -7.73 -15.35 8.02
C ASP A 63 -7.76 -14.18 7.04
N THR A 64 -8.42 -14.38 5.89
CA THR A 64 -8.49 -13.41 4.78
C THR A 64 -8.94 -12.03 5.24
N VAL A 65 -9.74 -11.96 6.31
CA VAL A 65 -10.22 -10.71 6.91
C VAL A 65 -9.10 -9.97 7.66
N ARG A 66 -8.24 -10.70 8.39
CA ARG A 66 -7.07 -10.11 9.05
C ARG A 66 -6.05 -9.62 8.03
N ASP A 67 -5.79 -10.43 7.01
CA ASP A 67 -4.84 -10.11 5.95
C ASP A 67 -5.31 -8.87 5.17
N GLN A 68 -6.60 -8.80 4.80
CA GLN A 68 -7.19 -7.62 4.16
C GLN A 68 -7.10 -6.36 5.03
N LYS A 69 -7.38 -6.48 6.33
CA LYS A 69 -7.30 -5.35 7.27
C LYS A 69 -5.87 -4.84 7.43
N GLU A 70 -4.90 -5.75 7.45
CA GLU A 70 -3.49 -5.39 7.54
C GLU A 70 -2.98 -4.77 6.24
N GLU A 71 -3.45 -5.24 5.10
CA GLU A 71 -3.19 -4.68 3.77
C GLU A 71 -3.77 -3.25 3.63
N SER A 72 -5.03 -3.05 4.01
CA SER A 72 -5.65 -1.71 4.07
C SER A 72 -4.86 -0.76 4.96
N ARG A 73 -4.38 -1.23 6.13
CA ARG A 73 -3.56 -0.42 7.02
C ARG A 73 -2.21 -0.06 6.41
N ARG A 74 -1.61 -0.94 5.60
CA ARG A 74 -0.35 -0.67 4.88
C ARG A 74 -0.57 0.36 3.78
N GLU A 75 -1.67 0.26 3.04
CA GLU A 75 -2.06 1.23 2.01
C GLU A 75 -2.28 2.63 2.61
N GLU A 76 -2.98 2.74 3.75
CA GLU A 76 -3.17 4.02 4.45
C GLU A 76 -1.84 4.66 4.88
N VAL A 77 -0.92 3.86 5.43
CA VAL A 77 0.41 4.35 5.83
C VAL A 77 1.21 4.82 4.61
N GLN A 78 1.18 4.08 3.50
CA GLN A 78 1.85 4.50 2.26
C GLN A 78 1.27 5.80 1.71
N LYS A 79 -0.06 5.94 1.69
CA LYS A 79 -0.73 7.16 1.23
C LYS A 79 -0.34 8.36 2.08
N HIS A 80 -0.33 8.21 3.41
CA HIS A 80 0.08 9.27 4.32
C HIS A 80 1.56 9.66 4.13
N GLN A 81 2.45 8.69 3.83
CA GLN A 81 3.85 8.97 3.51
C GLN A 81 3.98 9.77 2.20
N GLN A 82 3.25 9.37 1.15
CA GLN A 82 3.25 10.08 -0.13
C GLN A 82 2.72 11.51 0.00
N GLU A 83 1.63 11.71 0.75
CA GLU A 83 1.07 13.04 1.03
C GLU A 83 2.06 13.92 1.81
N ALA A 84 2.78 13.35 2.79
CA ALA A 84 3.80 14.06 3.54
C ALA A 84 5.01 14.46 2.67
N GLU A 85 5.43 13.61 1.73
CA GLU A 85 6.49 13.94 0.77
C GLU A 85 6.06 15.05 -0.20
N LEU A 86 4.85 14.95 -0.76
CA LEU A 86 4.28 15.99 -1.62
C LEU A 86 4.19 17.32 -0.88
N ALA A 87 3.72 17.33 0.37
CA ALA A 87 3.65 18.54 1.19
C ALA A 87 5.03 19.18 1.42
N LYS A 88 6.07 18.37 1.62
CA LYS A 88 7.46 18.88 1.73
C LYS A 88 7.93 19.52 0.43
N LEU A 89 7.66 18.89 -0.72
CA LEU A 89 8.02 19.42 -2.03
C LEU A 89 7.33 20.76 -2.31
N ILE A 90 6.01 20.83 -2.05
CA ILE A 90 5.24 22.07 -2.20
C ILE A 90 5.81 23.18 -1.30
N LYS A 91 6.11 22.86 -0.03
CA LYS A 91 6.69 23.84 0.90
C LYS A 91 8.05 24.35 0.40
N GLN A 92 8.91 23.47 -0.10
CA GLN A 92 10.19 23.87 -0.69
C GLN A 92 10.02 24.75 -1.92
N ASP A 93 9.07 24.44 -2.82
CA ASP A 93 8.80 25.27 -3.99
C ASP A 93 8.30 26.66 -3.60
N LEU A 94 7.40 26.76 -2.62
CA LEU A 94 6.91 28.04 -2.11
C LEU A 94 8.03 28.88 -1.48
N GLU A 95 8.93 28.28 -0.69
CA GLU A 95 10.10 28.99 -0.14
C GLU A 95 11.05 29.47 -1.24
N LYS A 96 11.28 28.66 -2.29
CA LYS A 96 12.06 29.08 -3.47
C LYS A 96 11.41 30.25 -4.22
N ARG A 97 10.07 30.29 -4.29
CA ARG A 97 9.36 31.41 -4.93
C ARG A 97 9.47 32.70 -4.11
N LYS A 98 9.48 32.62 -2.78
CA LYS A 98 9.68 33.79 -1.91
C LYS A 98 11.06 34.42 -2.07
N THR A 99 12.09 33.60 -2.29
CA THR A 99 13.48 34.05 -2.44
C THR A 99 13.86 34.41 -3.87
N LYS A 100 13.04 34.06 -4.86
CA LYS A 100 13.23 34.52 -6.25
C LYS A 100 13.01 36.01 -6.33
N THR A 101 14.07 36.74 -6.64
CA THR A 101 14.02 38.15 -7.02
C THR A 101 13.12 38.31 -8.24
N ILE A 102 12.06 39.10 -8.10
CA ILE A 102 11.21 39.49 -9.23
C ILE A 102 12.08 40.37 -10.12
N VAL A 103 12.56 39.81 -11.23
CA VAL A 103 13.21 40.60 -12.28
C VAL A 103 12.08 41.33 -13.00
N SER A 104 11.80 42.56 -12.58
CA SER A 104 10.97 43.45 -13.37
C SER A 104 11.74 43.78 -14.64
N VAL A 105 11.31 43.19 -15.76
CA VAL A 105 11.79 43.61 -17.07
C VAL A 105 11.21 45.00 -17.30
N GLN A 106 12.01 46.04 -17.04
CA GLN A 106 11.68 47.38 -17.50
C GLN A 106 11.77 47.35 -19.03
N MET A 107 10.62 47.22 -19.68
CA MET A 107 10.51 47.55 -21.10
C MET A 107 10.85 49.03 -21.20
N LYS A 108 12.02 49.35 -21.76
CA LYS A 108 12.33 50.72 -22.13
C LYS A 108 11.34 51.10 -23.22
N ASP A 109 10.33 51.89 -22.85
CA ASP A 109 9.48 52.58 -23.81
C ASP A 109 10.35 53.60 -24.55
N ASN A 110 11.12 53.14 -25.54
CA ASN A 110 11.66 54.02 -26.56
C ASN A 110 10.47 54.53 -27.36
N SER A 111 9.85 55.59 -26.85
CA SER A 111 8.76 56.34 -27.48
C SER A 111 9.29 57.19 -28.62
N GLU A 112 10.06 56.58 -29.52
CA GLU A 112 10.35 57.18 -30.82
C GLU A 112 9.02 57.23 -31.59
N LYS A 113 8.43 58.43 -31.64
CA LYS A 113 7.24 58.69 -32.43
C LYS A 113 7.64 58.84 -33.90
N SER A 114 6.85 58.25 -34.80
CA SER A 114 7.03 58.44 -36.23
C SER A 114 6.70 59.86 -36.64
N ASN A 115 7.51 60.41 -37.56
CA ASN A 115 7.17 61.63 -38.29
C ASN A 115 5.96 61.44 -39.21
N LYS A 116 5.52 60.19 -39.43
CA LYS A 116 4.27 59.91 -40.14
C LYS A 116 3.09 60.14 -39.18
N VAL A 117 2.17 60.99 -39.61
CA VAL A 117 0.93 61.34 -38.90
C VAL A 117 -0.26 60.70 -39.60
N CYS A 118 -1.23 60.29 -38.80
CA CYS A 118 -2.47 59.70 -39.25
C CYS A 118 -3.34 60.74 -39.97
N PRO A 119 -3.77 60.50 -41.23
CA PRO A 119 -4.53 61.49 -41.99
C PRO A 119 -5.93 61.76 -41.41
N SER A 120 -6.48 60.85 -40.61
CA SER A 120 -7.82 60.99 -40.03
C SER A 120 -7.85 61.79 -38.72
N CYS A 121 -6.83 61.69 -37.87
CA CYS A 121 -6.81 62.38 -36.57
C CYS A 121 -5.50 63.13 -36.25
N GLY A 122 -4.54 63.20 -37.18
CA GLY A 122 -3.33 64.00 -37.05
C GLY A 122 -2.32 63.48 -36.01
N VAL A 123 -2.56 62.32 -35.38
CA VAL A 123 -1.69 61.76 -34.34
C VAL A 123 -0.52 60.98 -34.96
N PRO A 124 0.73 61.16 -34.49
CA PRO A 124 1.88 60.43 -35.02
C PRO A 124 1.83 58.95 -34.69
N TYR A 125 2.22 58.09 -35.64
CA TYR A 125 2.25 56.65 -35.44
C TYR A 125 3.34 56.26 -34.43
N ASN A 126 3.06 55.29 -33.55
CA ASN A 126 4.04 54.79 -32.59
C ASN A 126 4.86 53.66 -33.22
N TYR A 127 6.20 53.76 -33.25
CA TYR A 127 7.05 52.74 -33.88
C TYR A 127 7.14 51.43 -33.08
N SER A 128 6.75 51.46 -31.81
CA SER A 128 7.01 50.38 -30.84
C SER A 128 6.16 49.11 -30.99
N SER A 129 5.21 49.05 -31.94
CA SER A 129 4.27 47.91 -32.03
C SER A 129 4.28 47.16 -33.36
N GLY A 130 5.24 47.41 -34.26
CA GLY A 130 5.38 46.66 -35.52
C GLY A 130 4.20 46.76 -36.50
N PHE A 131 3.13 47.48 -36.12
CA PHE A 131 1.95 47.76 -36.92
C PHE A 131 1.67 49.26 -36.86
N SER A 132 1.83 49.93 -37.99
CA SER A 132 1.47 51.34 -38.20
C SER A 132 -0.05 51.52 -38.30
N ARG A 133 -0.78 51.18 -37.23
CA ARG A 133 -2.23 51.37 -37.15
C ARG A 133 -2.55 52.48 -36.19
N CYS A 134 -3.24 53.49 -36.72
CA CYS A 134 -3.74 54.63 -35.98
C CYS A 134 -4.99 54.19 -35.21
N ARG A 135 -5.05 54.48 -33.90
CA ARG A 135 -6.23 54.18 -33.06
C ARG A 135 -7.19 55.38 -33.01
N CYS A 136 -7.53 55.97 -34.15
CA CYS A 136 -8.69 56.88 -34.13
C CYS A 136 -9.94 56.00 -33.93
N THR A 137 -10.66 56.22 -32.84
CA THR A 137 -12.07 55.83 -32.70
C THR A 137 -12.94 56.73 -33.57
#